data_AF-A0A150Y3N2-F1
#
_entry.id   AF-A0A150Y3N2-F1
#
_cell.length_a   1.000
_cell.length_b   1.000
_cell.length_c   1.000
_cell.angle_alpha   90.00
_cell.angle_beta   90.00
_cell.angle_gamma   90.00
#
_symmetry.space_group_name_H-M   'P 1'
#
loop_
_entity.id
_entity.type
_entity.pdbx_description
1 polymer ?
#
loop_
_entity_poly.entity_id
_entity_poly.type
_entity_poly.pdbx_seq_one_letter_code
_entity_poly.pdbx_strand_id
1 'polypeptide(L)'
;MYLVINRVRLITNSNKKYFLILFLLLFWACSTQKENVNGDALGKFELEKVGEKVFYLDSTLAPYNQSILTFEQDGTTKLSIFNHLNVSVNVFNYSTGQVEKQIGFLKDGPDGIGSLMNMGHFIQNSDSIFFFNHWQSRVHLMNAKGEKLRSYDVGIGNDSEEQSKQGFHMMVSPLSQAFKNGDRLFISVQNAGANPFDDQRLIYMIELNLRTGEREYHSLPQPLMLNNFWGVYTPFSSSLAFNPNTQEFSLSYTKNPEVDIISISNLDSIQESKSVKSEYMREMKPLPKRNDTPTLYGYSFKELGPLTNMEGFYMNYIYDPYKDVYYRVALHERTPEQYEKGKSGFRLSIIVVDSNFEKLDELELTEGLYEYQTSFVSREGLHLARQIDYQPDEDQLVFDVFGIKYKDYHQP
;
A
#
# COMPACT_ATOMS: atom_id res chain seq x y z
N MET A 1 43.82 52.35 -42.51
CA MET A 1 43.45 51.02 -42.00
C MET A 1 42.27 50.52 -42.82
N TYR A 2 42.53 49.44 -43.56
CA TYR A 2 41.63 48.53 -44.30
C TYR A 2 40.35 48.17 -43.49
N LEU A 3 39.23 47.64 -44.02
CA LEU A 3 38.66 47.46 -45.35
C LEU A 3 37.22 46.94 -45.12
N VAL A 4 36.28 47.44 -45.93
CA VAL A 4 35.18 46.74 -46.64
C VAL A 4 34.26 45.72 -45.95
N ILE A 5 32.97 46.05 -46.05
CA ILE A 5 31.76 45.23 -45.93
C ILE A 5 31.60 44.29 -47.15
N ASN A 6 31.34 43.00 -46.90
CA ASN A 6 30.70 41.98 -47.76
C ASN A 6 30.76 40.64 -46.99
N ARG A 7 29.84 39.68 -47.00
CA ARG A 7 28.73 39.27 -47.86
C ARG A 7 27.93 38.22 -47.07
N VAL A 8 26.59 38.31 -47.03
CA VAL A 8 25.73 37.20 -46.58
C VAL A 8 25.69 36.16 -47.71
N ARG A 9 26.15 34.94 -47.43
CA ARG A 9 26.10 33.81 -48.37
C ARG A 9 24.77 33.06 -48.18
N LEU A 10 23.99 33.07 -49.25
CA LEU A 10 22.81 32.22 -49.46
C LEU A 10 23.11 30.76 -49.12
N ILE A 11 22.44 30.23 -48.09
CA ILE A 11 22.28 28.79 -47.91
C ILE A 11 21.22 28.35 -48.92
N THR A 12 21.66 27.53 -49.86
CA THR A 12 20.88 27.00 -50.97
C THR A 12 19.70 26.14 -50.49
N ASN A 13 18.55 26.31 -51.16
CA ASN A 13 17.25 25.70 -50.83
C ASN A 13 17.19 24.16 -50.85
N SER A 14 18.30 23.46 -51.16
CA SER A 14 18.31 22.00 -51.27
C SER A 14 18.55 21.27 -49.93
N ASN A 15 19.15 21.93 -48.93
CA ASN A 15 19.46 21.29 -47.65
C ASN A 15 18.35 21.41 -46.60
N LYS A 16 17.35 22.28 -46.83
CA LYS A 16 16.18 22.39 -45.93
C LYS A 16 15.23 21.21 -46.08
N LYS A 17 15.15 20.57 -47.25
CA LYS A 17 14.31 19.37 -47.44
C LYS A 17 14.84 18.16 -46.67
N TYR A 18 16.15 17.95 -46.66
CA TYR A 18 16.75 16.85 -45.90
C TYR A 18 16.71 17.08 -44.38
N PHE A 19 16.85 18.34 -43.93
CA PHE A 19 16.71 18.67 -42.50
C PHE A 19 15.26 18.50 -42.00
N LEU A 20 14.26 18.81 -42.84
CA LEU A 20 12.85 18.58 -42.51
C LEU A 20 12.48 17.08 -42.50
N ILE A 21 13.07 16.29 -43.40
CA ILE A 21 12.88 14.83 -43.46
C ILE A 21 13.56 14.14 -42.25
N LEU A 22 14.74 14.60 -41.82
CA LEU A 22 15.40 14.08 -40.62
C LEU A 22 14.64 14.44 -39.33
N PHE A 23 13.98 15.62 -39.28
CA PHE A 23 13.17 16.04 -38.15
C PHE A 23 11.83 15.29 -38.09
N LEU A 24 11.26 14.91 -39.24
CA LEU A 24 10.04 14.09 -39.32
C LEU A 24 10.27 12.61 -38.96
N LEU A 25 11.49 12.10 -39.14
CA LEU A 25 11.85 10.71 -38.77
C LEU A 25 12.18 10.54 -37.28
N LEU A 26 12.40 11.62 -36.52
CA LEU A 26 12.64 11.57 -35.07
C LEU A 26 11.34 11.57 -34.24
N PHE A 27 10.18 11.80 -34.85
CA PHE A 27 8.87 11.67 -34.20
C PHE A 27 8.21 10.29 -34.43
N TRP A 28 8.96 9.33 -34.98
CA TRP A 28 8.57 7.92 -35.11
C TRP A 28 9.32 7.02 -34.13
N ALA A 29 9.72 7.57 -32.98
CA ALA A 29 10.13 6.79 -31.82
C ALA A 29 8.89 6.49 -30.97
N CYS A 30 8.43 5.23 -31.03
CA CYS A 30 7.42 4.58 -30.18
C CYS A 30 6.35 5.51 -29.57
N SER A 31 5.32 5.83 -30.34
CA SER A 31 3.99 5.86 -29.75
C SER A 31 3.56 4.40 -29.59
N THR A 32 3.76 3.81 -28.40
CA THR A 32 2.91 2.69 -27.99
C THR A 32 1.49 3.24 -28.03
N GLN A 33 0.71 2.79 -29.02
CA GLN A 33 -0.74 3.00 -28.97
C GLN A 33 -1.20 2.34 -27.67
N LYS A 34 -1.53 3.15 -26.66
CA LYS A 34 -2.55 2.74 -25.69
C LYS A 34 -3.79 2.53 -26.54
N GLU A 35 -4.10 1.28 -26.85
CA GLU A 35 -5.44 0.95 -27.30
C GLU A 35 -6.39 1.52 -26.24
N ASN A 36 -7.21 2.49 -26.63
CA ASN A 36 -8.40 2.83 -25.88
C ASN A 36 -9.34 1.64 -26.01
N VAL A 37 -9.15 0.63 -25.16
CA VAL A 37 -10.00 -0.54 -25.09
C VAL A 37 -11.27 -0.14 -24.32
N ASN A 38 -12.16 0.60 -24.97
CA ASN A 38 -13.54 0.81 -24.52
C ASN A 38 -14.38 -0.46 -24.75
N GLY A 39 -13.92 -1.59 -24.26
CA GLY A 39 -14.65 -2.85 -24.29
C GLY A 39 -14.28 -3.64 -23.04
N ASP A 40 -15.29 -4.06 -22.30
CA ASP A 40 -15.22 -4.77 -21.01
C ASP A 40 -13.88 -5.53 -20.86
N ALA A 41 -13.00 -5.00 -20.00
CA ALA A 41 -11.66 -5.56 -19.79
C ALA A 41 -11.72 -6.91 -19.04
N LEU A 42 -12.85 -7.15 -18.36
CA LEU A 42 -13.13 -8.35 -17.59
C LEU A 42 -13.03 -9.60 -18.46
N GLY A 43 -12.16 -10.52 -18.06
CA GLY A 43 -11.97 -11.80 -18.75
C GLY A 43 -11.04 -11.76 -19.96
N LYS A 44 -10.46 -10.60 -20.33
CA LYS A 44 -9.34 -10.52 -21.28
C LYS A 44 -7.99 -10.80 -20.63
N PHE A 45 -7.94 -10.70 -19.32
CA PHE A 45 -6.75 -10.94 -18.52
C PHE A 45 -6.98 -12.10 -17.57
N GLU A 46 -5.88 -12.73 -17.17
CA GLU A 46 -5.85 -13.77 -16.15
C GLU A 46 -4.76 -13.46 -15.13
N LEU A 47 -5.15 -13.46 -13.86
CA LEU A 47 -4.21 -13.45 -12.75
C LEU A 47 -3.87 -14.90 -12.39
N GLU A 48 -2.59 -15.26 -12.45
CA GLU A 48 -2.14 -16.61 -12.12
C GLU A 48 -0.82 -16.60 -11.34
N LYS A 49 -0.53 -17.72 -10.67
CA LYS A 49 0.80 -17.92 -10.07
C LYS A 49 1.82 -18.14 -11.17
N VAL A 50 2.77 -17.22 -11.30
CA VAL A 50 3.82 -17.23 -12.33
C VAL A 50 5.19 -17.66 -11.80
N GLY A 51 5.35 -17.77 -10.48
CA GLY A 51 6.62 -18.14 -9.88
C GLY A 51 6.59 -18.19 -8.36
N GLU A 52 7.78 -18.35 -7.79
CA GLU A 52 8.02 -18.39 -6.35
C GLU A 52 9.24 -17.54 -6.02
N LYS A 53 9.22 -16.90 -4.85
CA LYS A 53 10.32 -16.13 -4.34
C LYS A 53 10.68 -16.57 -2.93
N VAL A 54 11.95 -16.89 -2.72
CA VAL A 54 12.48 -17.33 -1.43
C VAL A 54 13.48 -16.31 -0.93
N PHE A 55 13.32 -15.88 0.32
CA PHE A 55 14.30 -15.11 1.06
C PHE A 55 14.83 -15.97 2.20
N TYR A 56 16.15 -16.08 2.29
CA TYR A 56 16.82 -16.91 3.28
C TYR A 56 17.06 -16.07 4.53
N LEU A 57 16.40 -16.46 5.61
CA LEU A 57 16.49 -15.82 6.90
C LEU A 57 17.80 -16.26 7.57
N ASP A 58 18.40 -15.36 8.35
CA ASP A 58 19.45 -15.73 9.28
C ASP A 58 18.84 -16.02 10.66
N SER A 59 19.65 -16.54 11.59
CA SER A 59 19.20 -16.88 12.95
C SER A 59 18.72 -15.69 13.77
N THR A 60 18.79 -14.46 13.25
CA THR A 60 18.35 -13.25 13.92
C THR A 60 16.97 -12.77 13.48
N LEU A 61 16.43 -13.29 12.37
CA LEU A 61 15.19 -12.83 11.76
C LEU A 61 14.09 -13.91 11.82
N ALA A 62 12.98 -13.60 12.48
CA ALA A 62 11.81 -14.46 12.47
C ALA A 62 11.00 -14.29 11.16
N PRO A 63 10.27 -15.33 10.71
CA PRO A 63 9.43 -15.26 9.51
C PRO A 63 8.20 -14.33 9.67
N TYR A 64 7.78 -14.05 10.90
CA TYR A 64 6.69 -13.11 11.17
C TYR A 64 7.20 -11.66 11.25
N ASN A 65 6.92 -10.86 10.22
CA ASN A 65 7.36 -9.47 10.14
C ASN A 65 6.20 -8.53 9.86
N GLN A 66 6.13 -7.44 10.63
CA GLN A 66 5.06 -6.44 10.52
C GLN A 66 5.34 -5.37 9.47
N SER A 67 6.56 -5.30 8.94
CA SER A 67 6.95 -4.29 7.95
C SER A 67 7.96 -4.85 6.95
N ILE A 68 7.52 -4.93 5.70
CA ILE A 68 8.26 -5.45 4.55
C ILE A 68 7.91 -4.59 3.33
N LEU A 69 8.90 -4.17 2.56
CA LEU A 69 8.68 -3.44 1.31
C LEU A 69 9.88 -3.55 0.37
N THR A 70 9.61 -3.38 -0.92
CA THR A 70 10.61 -3.30 -1.98
C THR A 70 11.02 -1.85 -2.23
N PHE A 71 12.28 -1.65 -2.58
CA PHE A 71 12.80 -0.35 -3.01
C PHE A 71 13.92 -0.55 -4.03
N GLU A 72 14.17 0.48 -4.84
CA GLU A 72 15.24 0.46 -5.85
C GLU A 72 16.49 1.14 -5.29
N GLN A 73 17.64 0.47 -5.39
CA GLN A 73 18.92 1.02 -5.01
C GLN A 73 19.97 0.66 -6.06
N ASP A 74 20.65 1.67 -6.59
CA ASP A 74 21.73 1.51 -7.58
C ASP A 74 21.29 0.67 -8.81
N GLY A 75 20.03 0.84 -9.25
CA GLY A 75 19.44 0.11 -10.37
C GLY A 75 19.07 -1.35 -10.07
N THR A 76 19.13 -1.77 -8.81
CA THR A 76 18.77 -3.12 -8.37
C THR A 76 17.61 -3.06 -7.39
N THR A 77 16.60 -3.90 -7.61
CA THR A 77 15.50 -4.10 -6.66
C THR A 77 16.03 -4.76 -5.38
N LYS A 78 15.68 -4.18 -4.23
CA LYS A 78 15.97 -4.72 -2.91
C LYS A 78 14.67 -4.98 -2.16
N LEU A 79 14.73 -5.89 -1.21
CA LEU A 79 13.67 -6.07 -0.22
C LEU A 79 14.20 -5.64 1.14
N SER A 80 13.39 -4.91 1.90
CA SER A 80 13.70 -4.56 3.29
C SER A 80 12.68 -5.16 4.23
N ILE A 81 13.14 -5.72 5.34
CA ILE A 81 12.32 -6.25 6.42
C ILE A 81 12.78 -5.60 7.72
N PHE A 82 11.85 -4.99 8.46
CA PHE A 82 12.16 -4.48 9.79
C PHE A 82 12.00 -5.58 10.84
N ASN A 83 13.11 -5.90 11.49
CA ASN A 83 13.22 -6.88 12.54
C ASN A 83 13.08 -6.22 13.92
N HIS A 84 11.93 -6.45 14.55
CA HIS A 84 11.63 -5.93 15.87
C HIS A 84 12.38 -6.63 17.01
N LEU A 85 12.95 -7.83 16.78
CA LEU A 85 13.65 -8.59 17.81
C LEU A 85 15.03 -7.99 18.15
N ASN A 86 15.76 -7.54 17.13
CA ASN A 86 17.10 -6.99 17.28
C ASN A 86 17.21 -5.52 16.83
N VAL A 87 16.07 -4.88 16.52
CA VAL A 87 15.97 -3.45 16.19
C VAL A 87 16.80 -3.12 14.95
N SER A 88 16.61 -3.90 13.89
CA SER A 88 17.38 -3.74 12.66
C SER A 88 16.50 -3.79 11.41
N VAL A 89 17.00 -3.23 10.32
CA VAL A 89 16.45 -3.47 8.98
C VAL A 89 17.39 -4.41 8.25
N ASN A 90 16.89 -5.59 7.91
CA ASN A 90 17.55 -6.54 7.03
C ASN A 90 17.23 -6.15 5.57
N VAL A 91 18.28 -5.89 4.78
CA VAL A 91 18.18 -5.60 3.35
C VAL A 91 18.64 -6.82 2.58
N PHE A 92 17.76 -7.33 1.74
CA PHE A 92 17.99 -8.50 0.90
C PHE A 92 18.25 -8.06 -0.54
N ASN A 93 19.16 -8.78 -1.20
CA ASN A 93 19.18 -8.79 -2.65
C ASN A 93 17.88 -9.45 -3.13
N TYR A 94 17.06 -8.73 -3.90
CA TYR A 94 15.83 -9.34 -4.41
C TYR A 94 16.16 -10.58 -5.24
N SER A 95 17.02 -10.49 -6.25
CA SER A 95 17.30 -11.59 -7.18
C SER A 95 17.80 -12.87 -6.49
N THR A 96 18.78 -12.76 -5.59
CA THR A 96 19.38 -13.94 -4.93
C THR A 96 18.65 -14.41 -3.67
N GLY A 97 17.79 -13.57 -3.07
CA GLY A 97 17.10 -13.88 -1.82
C GLY A 97 17.99 -13.86 -0.57
N GLN A 98 19.26 -13.46 -0.72
CA GLN A 98 20.25 -13.44 0.37
C GLN A 98 20.27 -12.07 1.06
N VAL A 99 20.52 -12.06 2.37
CA VAL A 99 20.78 -10.83 3.13
C VAL A 99 22.08 -10.19 2.63
N GLU A 100 22.00 -8.94 2.17
CA GLU A 100 23.18 -8.15 1.77
C GLU A 100 23.70 -7.29 2.91
N LYS A 101 22.79 -6.78 3.73
CA LYS A 101 23.11 -5.83 4.79
C LYS A 101 22.10 -5.92 5.92
N GLN A 102 22.58 -5.78 7.15
CA GLN A 102 21.76 -5.51 8.32
C GLN A 102 22.13 -4.13 8.85
N ILE A 103 21.13 -3.28 9.10
CA ILE A 103 21.31 -1.94 9.65
C ILE A 103 20.70 -1.95 11.05
N GLY A 104 21.54 -1.90 12.08
CA GLY A 104 21.10 -1.84 13.47
C GLY A 104 20.74 -0.42 13.91
N PHE A 105 19.73 -0.29 14.77
CA PHE A 105 19.27 0.98 15.32
C PHE A 105 19.21 0.89 16.85
N LEU A 106 19.30 2.05 17.51
CA LEU A 106 19.07 2.14 18.94
C LEU A 106 17.57 2.10 19.22
N LYS A 107 17.16 1.33 20.22
CA LYS A 107 15.78 1.35 20.74
C LYS A 107 15.57 2.53 21.68
N ASP A 108 16.46 2.67 22.64
CA ASP A 108 16.36 3.60 23.75
C ASP A 108 17.37 4.74 23.65
N GLY A 109 17.20 5.77 24.49
CA GLY A 109 18.08 6.95 24.53
C GLY A 109 17.70 8.04 23.51
N PRO A 110 18.46 9.16 23.48
CA PRO A 110 18.15 10.31 22.63
C PRO A 110 18.13 9.96 21.13
N ASP A 111 18.93 8.98 20.72
CA ASP A 111 19.03 8.49 19.34
C ASP A 111 18.16 7.26 19.06
N GLY A 112 17.39 6.80 20.05
CA GLY A 112 16.54 5.62 19.93
C GLY A 112 15.23 5.83 19.18
N ILE A 113 14.69 4.79 18.54
CA ILE A 113 13.41 4.81 17.80
C ILE A 113 12.18 4.44 18.65
N GLY A 114 12.38 4.11 19.92
CA GLY A 114 11.32 3.91 20.90
C GLY A 114 10.63 2.54 20.84
N SER A 115 9.33 2.53 21.17
CA SER A 115 8.51 1.30 21.16
C SER A 115 8.42 0.70 19.76
N LEU A 116 8.65 -0.61 19.65
CA LEU A 116 8.71 -1.34 18.37
C LEU A 116 7.37 -2.01 18.01
N MET A 117 6.42 -2.06 18.95
CA MET A 117 5.13 -2.71 18.75
C MET A 117 4.33 -1.98 17.67
N ASN A 118 3.91 -2.68 16.62
CA ASN A 118 3.28 -2.15 15.40
C ASN A 118 4.02 -0.94 14.82
N MET A 119 5.35 -1.02 14.76
CA MET A 119 6.16 -0.01 14.10
C MET A 119 6.40 -0.39 12.64
N GLY A 120 6.00 0.51 11.74
CA GLY A 120 6.30 0.43 10.32
C GLY A 120 7.62 1.07 9.97
N HIS A 121 8.17 0.69 8.81
CA HIS A 121 9.27 1.40 8.17
C HIS A 121 8.95 1.77 6.73
N PHE A 122 9.57 2.83 6.24
CA PHE A 122 9.59 3.21 4.83
C PHE A 122 11.02 3.55 4.43
N ILE A 123 11.54 2.92 3.38
CA ILE A 123 12.89 3.18 2.87
C ILE A 123 12.80 3.73 1.44
N GLN A 124 13.33 4.92 1.23
CA GLN A 124 13.47 5.48 -0.11
C GLN A 124 14.82 5.12 -0.73
N ASN A 125 15.88 5.16 0.08
CA ASN A 125 17.26 4.84 -0.26
C ASN A 125 18.08 4.66 1.03
N SER A 126 19.38 4.44 0.89
CA SER A 126 20.29 4.24 2.01
C SER A 126 20.27 5.35 3.07
N ASP A 127 20.03 6.60 2.70
CA ASP A 127 20.07 7.74 3.62
C ASP A 127 18.68 8.27 4.01
N SER A 128 17.63 7.50 3.72
CA SER A 128 16.25 7.87 3.99
C SER A 128 15.42 6.68 4.42
N ILE A 129 15.63 6.29 5.69
CA ILE A 129 14.90 5.22 6.38
C ILE A 129 14.01 5.87 7.44
N PHE A 130 12.70 5.77 7.25
CA PHE A 130 11.69 6.33 8.16
C PHE A 130 11.12 5.23 9.04
N PHE A 131 11.01 5.49 10.34
CA PHE A 131 10.29 4.67 11.30
C PHE A 131 9.08 5.41 11.85
N PHE A 132 7.93 4.74 11.89
CA PHE A 132 6.65 5.31 12.30
C PHE A 132 6.27 4.79 13.67
N ASN A 133 6.63 5.54 14.72
CA ASN A 133 6.32 5.18 16.09
C ASN A 133 4.95 5.74 16.49
N HIS A 134 3.90 4.93 16.37
CA HIS A 134 2.55 5.37 16.68
C HIS A 134 2.34 5.63 18.19
N TRP A 135 2.95 4.85 19.08
CA TRP A 135 2.83 5.02 20.53
C TRP A 135 3.36 6.36 21.02
N GLN A 136 4.42 6.85 20.38
CA GLN A 136 5.02 8.14 20.70
C GLN A 136 4.54 9.25 19.76
N SER A 137 3.74 8.92 18.75
CA SER A 137 3.36 9.81 17.65
C SER A 137 4.57 10.52 17.02
N ARG A 138 5.62 9.75 16.73
CA ARG A 138 6.89 10.23 16.16
C ARG A 138 7.19 9.56 14.84
N VAL A 139 7.77 10.33 13.93
CA VAL A 139 8.45 9.80 12.75
C VAL A 139 9.94 10.02 12.91
N HIS A 140 10.75 8.96 12.85
CA HIS A 140 12.20 9.04 12.95
C HIS A 140 12.82 8.84 11.57
N LEU A 141 13.67 9.77 11.13
CA LEU A 141 14.48 9.65 9.92
C LEU A 141 15.90 9.21 10.32
N MET A 142 16.32 8.09 9.76
CA MET A 142 17.61 7.44 10.02
C MET A 142 18.40 7.28 8.71
N ASN A 143 19.72 7.13 8.82
CA ASN A 143 20.59 6.80 7.69
C ASN A 143 21.04 5.32 7.68
N ALA A 144 21.82 4.95 6.66
CA ALA A 144 22.31 3.59 6.43
C ALA A 144 23.34 3.09 7.45
N LYS A 145 23.78 3.95 8.38
CA LYS A 145 24.66 3.59 9.50
C LYS A 145 23.88 3.38 10.80
N GLY A 146 22.57 3.58 10.79
CA GLY A 146 21.73 3.50 11.99
C GLY A 146 21.69 4.79 12.80
N GLU A 147 22.19 5.91 12.26
CA GLU A 147 22.23 7.19 12.95
C GLU A 147 20.92 7.96 12.72
N LYS A 148 20.41 8.59 13.79
CA LYS A 148 19.22 9.44 13.73
C LYS A 148 19.56 10.79 13.12
N LEU A 149 18.94 11.10 12.00
CA LEU A 149 19.08 12.40 11.33
C LEU A 149 18.08 13.41 11.89
N ARG A 150 16.83 12.98 12.11
CA ARG A 150 15.75 13.85 12.61
C ARG A 150 14.61 13.05 13.24
N SER A 151 13.87 13.68 14.15
CA SER A 151 12.56 13.19 14.61
C SER A 151 11.51 14.26 14.41
N TYR A 152 10.34 13.86 13.92
CA TYR A 152 9.19 14.72 13.70
C TYR A 152 8.11 14.37 14.72
N ASP A 153 7.48 15.38 15.30
CA ASP A 153 6.26 15.22 16.08
C ASP A 153 5.08 15.19 15.12
N VAL A 154 4.29 14.13 15.15
CA VAL A 154 3.04 14.02 14.37
C VAL A 154 1.84 13.74 15.26
N GLY A 155 2.01 13.90 16.58
CA GLY A 155 0.96 13.71 17.56
C GLY A 155 -0.04 14.84 17.60
N ILE A 156 -1.21 14.50 18.13
CA ILE A 156 -2.26 15.45 18.46
C ILE A 156 -1.77 16.39 19.56
N GLY A 157 -1.79 17.68 19.27
CA GLY A 157 -1.50 18.79 20.18
C GLY A 157 -2.56 18.95 21.26
N ASN A 158 -2.30 19.84 22.21
CA ASN A 158 -3.10 19.98 23.42
C ASN A 158 -4.30 20.94 23.29
N ASP A 159 -4.42 21.69 22.19
CA ASP A 159 -5.55 22.58 21.99
C ASP A 159 -6.83 21.81 21.63
N SER A 160 -7.98 22.42 21.88
CA SER A 160 -9.28 21.75 21.73
C SER A 160 -9.60 21.29 20.30
N GLU A 161 -9.07 21.99 19.29
CA GLU A 161 -9.31 21.65 17.89
C GLU A 161 -8.48 20.43 17.48
N GLU A 162 -7.21 20.35 17.90
CA GLU A 162 -6.42 19.14 17.68
C GLU A 162 -6.94 17.98 18.52
N GLN A 163 -7.38 18.21 19.75
CA GLN A 163 -7.93 17.16 20.61
C GLN A 163 -9.22 16.52 20.05
N SER A 164 -9.98 17.23 19.21
CA SER A 164 -11.13 16.62 18.51
C SER A 164 -10.71 15.63 17.41
N LYS A 165 -9.42 15.61 17.01
CA LYS A 165 -8.85 14.75 15.98
C LYS A 165 -8.34 13.40 16.50
N GLN A 166 -8.55 13.08 17.78
CA GLN A 166 -8.15 11.79 18.33
C GLN A 166 -8.88 10.61 17.68
N GLY A 167 -8.37 9.40 17.90
CA GLY A 167 -9.04 8.15 17.52
C GLY A 167 -8.44 7.42 16.33
N PHE A 168 -7.28 7.89 15.84
CA PHE A 168 -6.47 7.18 14.87
C PHE A 168 -5.07 6.85 15.42
N HIS A 169 -4.38 5.94 14.76
CA HIS A 169 -2.95 5.68 14.97
C HIS A 169 -2.26 5.47 13.61
N MET A 170 -0.98 5.82 13.53
CA MET A 170 -0.20 5.55 12.32
C MET A 170 -0.16 4.04 12.06
N MET A 171 -0.42 3.64 10.81
CA MET A 171 -0.31 2.27 10.35
C MET A 171 0.45 2.27 9.04
N VAL A 172 1.78 2.24 9.15
CA VAL A 172 2.65 1.99 8.01
C VAL A 172 3.00 0.51 8.00
N SER A 173 2.58 -0.20 6.97
CA SER A 173 2.79 -1.64 6.81
C SER A 173 2.60 -2.01 5.34
N PRO A 174 2.77 -3.29 4.95
CA PRO A 174 2.38 -3.75 3.62
C PRO A 174 0.94 -3.38 3.23
N LEU A 175 0.05 -3.22 4.22
CA LEU A 175 -1.35 -2.87 4.02
C LEU A 175 -1.56 -1.39 3.67
N SER A 176 -0.62 -0.52 4.03
CA SER A 176 -0.73 0.93 3.90
C SER A 176 0.67 1.51 3.98
N GLN A 177 1.30 1.74 2.83
CA GLN A 177 2.66 2.27 2.79
C GLN A 177 2.65 3.78 3.01
N ALA A 178 3.76 4.33 3.50
CA ALA A 178 3.98 5.76 3.45
C ALA A 178 4.46 6.15 2.05
N PHE A 179 4.12 7.37 1.62
CA PHE A 179 4.48 7.87 0.30
C PHE A 179 5.22 9.19 0.43
N LYS A 180 6.31 9.37 -0.33
CA LYS A 180 7.07 10.61 -0.33
C LYS A 180 6.98 11.29 -1.70
N ASN A 181 6.58 12.55 -1.72
CA ASN A 181 6.57 13.38 -2.92
C ASN A 181 7.30 14.70 -2.66
N GLY A 182 8.55 14.81 -3.15
CA GLY A 182 9.44 15.92 -2.80
C GLY A 182 9.74 15.95 -1.30
N ASP A 183 9.44 17.08 -0.66
CA ASP A 183 9.61 17.32 0.77
C ASP A 183 8.39 16.91 1.61
N ARG A 184 7.36 16.32 0.99
CA ARG A 184 6.14 15.87 1.69
C ARG A 184 6.18 14.37 1.91
N LEU A 185 5.87 13.94 3.14
CA LEU A 185 5.67 12.55 3.51
C LEU A 185 4.21 12.35 3.90
N PHE A 186 3.52 11.47 3.18
CA PHE A 186 2.15 11.07 3.41
C PHE A 186 2.13 9.76 4.20
N ILE A 187 1.46 9.77 5.34
CA ILE A 187 1.48 8.69 6.32
C ILE A 187 0.07 8.19 6.52
N SER A 188 -0.18 6.95 6.14
CA SER A 188 -1.47 6.29 6.36
C SER A 188 -1.75 6.09 7.84
N VAL A 189 -3.01 6.28 8.22
CA VAL A 189 -3.48 6.00 9.57
C VAL A 189 -4.62 4.99 9.56
N GLN A 190 -4.85 4.39 10.72
CA GLN A 190 -5.98 3.51 10.98
C GLN A 190 -6.84 4.10 12.10
N ASN A 191 -8.15 4.10 11.89
CA ASN A 191 -9.10 4.56 12.89
C ASN A 191 -9.42 3.41 13.86
N ALA A 192 -9.42 3.70 15.16
CA ALA A 192 -9.79 2.76 16.21
C ALA A 192 -11.29 2.87 16.58
N GLY A 193 -12.08 3.61 15.79
CA GLY A 193 -13.51 3.82 16.02
C GLY A 193 -13.82 4.77 17.17
N ALA A 194 -12.85 5.56 17.64
CA ALA A 194 -13.06 6.54 18.70
C ALA A 194 -13.45 7.89 18.08
N ASN A 195 -14.69 8.30 18.36
CA ASN A 195 -15.30 9.59 18.02
C ASN A 195 -15.30 9.94 16.53
N PRO A 196 -16.37 9.65 15.77
CA PRO A 196 -16.62 10.43 14.56
C PRO A 196 -16.52 11.91 14.93
N PHE A 197 -15.79 12.68 14.12
CA PHE A 197 -15.93 14.13 14.15
C PHE A 197 -17.42 14.48 14.07
N ASP A 198 -17.82 15.61 14.67
CA ASP A 198 -19.21 16.08 14.63
C ASP A 198 -19.76 16.18 13.18
N ASP A 199 -18.88 16.21 12.18
CA ASP A 199 -19.17 16.27 10.75
C ASP A 199 -19.09 14.92 9.99
N GLN A 200 -19.05 13.77 10.68
CA GLN A 200 -18.99 12.42 10.10
C GLN A 200 -17.77 12.15 9.21
N ARG A 201 -16.61 12.69 9.58
CA ARG A 201 -15.35 12.43 8.88
C ARG A 201 -14.50 11.39 9.62
N LEU A 202 -13.51 10.84 8.93
CA LEU A 202 -12.43 10.05 9.51
C LEU A 202 -11.10 10.55 8.98
N ILE A 203 -10.11 10.72 9.86
CA ILE A 203 -8.74 10.98 9.42
C ILE A 203 -8.21 9.71 8.76
N TYR A 204 -7.67 9.84 7.56
CA TYR A 204 -7.12 8.70 6.82
C TYR A 204 -5.62 8.86 6.55
N MET A 205 -5.08 10.08 6.72
CA MET A 205 -3.69 10.39 6.41
C MET A 205 -3.15 11.58 7.22
N ILE A 206 -1.86 11.53 7.51
CA ILE A 206 -1.06 12.67 7.97
C ILE A 206 -0.15 13.11 6.82
N GLU A 207 -0.18 14.38 6.45
CA GLU A 207 0.85 14.99 5.59
C GLU A 207 1.93 15.63 6.49
N LEU A 208 3.19 15.30 6.27
CA LEU A 208 4.33 15.85 7.01
C LEU A 208 5.30 16.55 6.06
N ASN A 209 5.58 17.82 6.33
CA ASN A 209 6.65 18.56 5.65
C ASN A 209 8.00 18.20 6.26
N LEU A 210 8.85 17.50 5.52
CA LEU A 210 10.16 17.02 5.98
C LEU A 210 11.18 18.15 6.21
N ARG A 211 10.96 19.33 5.62
CA ARG A 211 11.84 20.49 5.81
C ARG A 211 11.47 21.24 7.08
N THR A 212 10.20 21.63 7.23
CA THR A 212 9.74 22.45 8.37
C THR A 212 9.40 21.61 9.59
N GLY A 213 8.92 20.39 9.39
CA GLY A 213 8.35 19.54 10.43
C GLY A 213 6.89 19.84 10.76
N GLU A 214 6.25 20.73 10.00
CA GLU A 214 4.81 20.98 10.08
C GLU A 214 4.03 19.76 9.57
N ARG A 215 2.89 19.47 10.19
CA ARG A 215 2.00 18.39 9.78
C ARG A 215 0.56 18.87 9.61
N GLU A 216 -0.16 18.20 8.73
CA GLU A 216 -1.58 18.37 8.50
C GLU A 216 -2.28 17.01 8.60
N TYR A 217 -3.52 17.03 9.09
CA TYR A 217 -4.38 15.83 9.19
C TYR A 217 -5.47 15.94 8.15
N HIS A 218 -5.49 15.00 7.21
CA HIS A 218 -6.52 14.96 6.18
C HIS A 218 -7.60 13.95 6.54
N SER A 219 -8.84 14.35 6.30
CA SER A 219 -10.02 13.58 6.66
C SER A 219 -10.98 13.51 5.49
N LEU A 220 -11.83 12.48 5.46
CA LEU A 220 -12.85 12.31 4.43
C LEU A 220 -14.19 11.94 5.07
N PRO A 221 -15.33 12.34 4.47
CA PRO A 221 -16.63 11.89 4.93
C PRO A 221 -16.75 10.37 4.76
N GLN A 222 -17.13 9.66 5.83
CA GLN A 222 -17.21 8.20 5.83
C GLN A 222 -18.53 7.68 6.44
N PRO A 223 -19.69 8.06 5.86
CA PRO A 223 -21.00 7.72 6.42
C PRO A 223 -21.26 6.21 6.48
N LEU A 224 -20.76 5.44 5.51
CA LEU A 224 -20.90 3.97 5.53
C LEU A 224 -20.27 3.37 6.79
N MET A 225 -19.09 3.88 7.15
CA MET A 225 -18.34 3.40 8.31
C MET A 225 -18.96 3.89 9.62
N LEU A 226 -19.35 5.16 9.67
CA LEU A 226 -19.75 5.84 10.90
C LEU A 226 -21.23 5.66 11.28
N ASN A 227 -22.13 5.51 10.30
CA ASN A 227 -23.57 5.41 10.57
C ASN A 227 -24.02 3.97 10.87
N ASN A 228 -23.13 2.99 10.65
CA ASN A 228 -23.43 1.57 10.76
C ASN A 228 -22.60 0.90 11.86
N PHE A 229 -23.11 -0.21 12.40
CA PHE A 229 -22.38 -1.01 13.37
C PHE A 229 -21.71 -2.19 12.68
N TRP A 230 -20.38 -2.14 12.55
CA TRP A 230 -19.58 -3.15 11.85
C TRP A 230 -18.83 -4.10 12.79
N GLY A 231 -19.10 -4.03 14.10
CA GLY A 231 -18.48 -4.90 15.09
C GLY A 231 -17.18 -4.34 15.70
N VAL A 232 -16.19 -5.21 15.91
CA VAL A 232 -14.93 -4.91 16.63
C VAL A 232 -13.68 -5.31 15.83
N TYR A 233 -12.49 -4.91 16.32
CA TYR A 233 -11.17 -5.12 15.71
C TYR A 233 -10.89 -4.24 14.48
N THR A 234 -11.22 -4.71 13.29
CA THR A 234 -10.82 -4.10 12.02
C THR A 234 -11.93 -3.39 11.22
N PRO A 235 -13.10 -3.03 11.80
CA PRO A 235 -14.18 -2.51 10.98
C PRO A 235 -13.81 -1.18 10.32
N PHE A 236 -12.92 -0.38 10.91
CA PHE A 236 -12.47 0.90 10.37
C PHE A 236 -11.08 0.85 9.74
N SER A 237 -10.51 -0.34 9.54
CA SER A 237 -9.22 -0.44 8.89
C SER A 237 -9.33 0.03 7.44
N SER A 238 -8.26 0.67 6.98
CA SER A 238 -8.16 1.13 5.61
C SER A 238 -6.76 0.93 5.05
N SER A 239 -6.72 0.74 3.74
CA SER A 239 -5.51 0.64 2.94
C SER A 239 -5.48 1.79 1.95
N LEU A 240 -4.33 2.47 1.87
CA LEU A 240 -4.11 3.60 0.97
C LEU A 240 -3.05 3.23 -0.08
N ALA A 241 -3.38 3.46 -1.35
CA ALA A 241 -2.45 3.34 -2.46
C ALA A 241 -2.26 4.69 -3.14
N PHE A 242 -1.06 4.96 -3.66
CA PHE A 242 -0.76 6.18 -4.42
C PHE A 242 -0.31 5.80 -5.83
N ASN A 243 -0.96 6.41 -6.83
CA ASN A 243 -0.54 6.30 -8.22
C ASN A 243 0.21 7.58 -8.64
N PRO A 244 1.54 7.51 -8.83
CA PRO A 244 2.33 8.67 -9.22
C PRO A 244 2.04 9.14 -10.66
N ASN A 245 1.49 8.28 -11.53
CA ASN A 245 1.17 8.64 -12.91
C ASN A 245 -0.05 9.58 -12.98
N THR A 246 -1.06 9.34 -12.14
CA THR A 246 -2.26 10.17 -12.07
C THR A 246 -2.21 11.21 -10.94
N GLN A 247 -1.24 11.09 -10.01
CA GLN A 247 -1.12 11.94 -8.82
C GLN A 247 -2.35 11.83 -7.90
N GLU A 248 -2.86 10.61 -7.76
CA GLU A 248 -4.06 10.29 -6.99
C GLU A 248 -3.75 9.24 -5.92
N PHE A 249 -4.44 9.38 -4.80
CA PHE A 249 -4.61 8.34 -3.81
C PHE A 249 -5.89 7.58 -4.06
N SER A 250 -5.88 6.30 -3.71
CA SER A 250 -7.06 5.46 -3.66
C SER A 250 -7.16 4.76 -2.30
N LEU A 251 -8.32 4.90 -1.66
CA LEU A 251 -8.58 4.50 -0.28
C LEU A 251 -9.60 3.36 -0.22
N SER A 252 -9.20 2.24 0.36
CA SER A 252 -10.03 1.03 0.51
C SER A 252 -10.32 0.78 1.98
N TYR A 253 -11.58 0.86 2.39
CA TYR A 253 -12.04 0.43 3.72
C TYR A 253 -12.45 -1.05 3.74
N THR A 254 -12.25 -1.72 4.88
CA THR A 254 -12.52 -3.16 5.03
C THR A 254 -13.95 -3.57 4.74
N LYS A 255 -14.92 -2.72 5.12
CA LYS A 255 -16.36 -2.99 4.97
C LYS A 255 -17.01 -2.20 3.82
N ASN A 256 -16.21 -1.65 2.90
CA ASN A 256 -16.70 -0.92 1.73
C ASN A 256 -16.37 -1.67 0.42
N PRO A 257 -17.35 -2.08 -0.41
CA PRO A 257 -17.06 -2.65 -1.73
C PRO A 257 -16.44 -1.64 -2.71
N GLU A 258 -16.55 -0.35 -2.45
CA GLU A 258 -15.96 0.71 -3.26
C GLU A 258 -14.58 1.14 -2.73
N VAL A 259 -13.83 1.79 -3.62
CA VAL A 259 -12.57 2.48 -3.33
C VAL A 259 -12.77 3.95 -3.67
N ASP A 260 -12.43 4.83 -2.74
CA ASP A 260 -12.51 6.28 -2.90
C ASP A 260 -11.25 6.81 -3.58
N ILE A 261 -11.40 7.71 -4.55
CA ILE A 261 -10.31 8.33 -5.31
C ILE A 261 -10.13 9.78 -4.86
N ILE A 262 -8.90 10.16 -4.52
CA ILE A 262 -8.56 11.46 -3.95
C ILE A 262 -7.35 12.04 -4.67
N SER A 263 -7.45 13.26 -5.20
CA SER A 263 -6.30 13.92 -5.81
C SER A 263 -5.33 14.47 -4.76
N ILE A 264 -4.03 14.37 -5.01
CA ILE A 264 -3.00 15.01 -4.18
C ILE A 264 -3.14 16.54 -4.07
N SER A 265 -3.92 17.16 -4.97
CA SER A 265 -4.19 18.60 -4.95
C SER A 265 -5.35 19.02 -4.03
N ASN A 266 -6.19 18.05 -3.61
CA ASN A 266 -7.30 18.28 -2.70
C ASN A 266 -7.56 17.01 -1.87
N LEU A 267 -6.85 16.90 -0.75
CA LEU A 267 -6.81 15.70 0.09
C LEU A 267 -8.04 15.55 1.00
N ASP A 268 -8.89 16.57 1.08
CA ASP A 268 -10.08 16.57 1.95
C ASP A 268 -11.40 16.37 1.17
N SER A 269 -11.31 15.92 -0.08
CA SER A 269 -12.48 15.65 -0.94
C SER A 269 -12.32 14.36 -1.73
N ILE A 270 -13.36 13.52 -1.69
CA ILE A 270 -13.50 12.39 -2.60
C ILE A 270 -13.86 12.95 -3.98
N GLN A 271 -13.12 12.55 -5.01
CA GLN A 271 -13.41 12.93 -6.40
C GLN A 271 -14.44 11.99 -7.01
N GLU A 272 -14.25 10.70 -6.81
CA GLU A 272 -15.11 9.63 -7.31
C GLU A 272 -14.91 8.39 -6.42
N SER A 273 -15.91 7.52 -6.36
CA SER A 273 -15.81 6.19 -5.77
C SER A 273 -16.08 5.13 -6.85
N LYS A 274 -15.25 4.09 -6.89
CA LYS A 274 -15.35 3.01 -7.89
C LYS A 274 -15.56 1.67 -7.20
N SER A 275 -16.49 0.87 -7.71
CA SER A 275 -16.75 -0.47 -7.19
C SER A 275 -15.59 -1.41 -7.51
N VAL A 276 -14.91 -1.91 -6.47
CA VAL A 276 -13.88 -2.97 -6.56
C VAL A 276 -14.31 -4.14 -5.67
N LYS A 277 -15.54 -4.61 -5.88
CA LYS A 277 -16.15 -5.68 -5.09
C LYS A 277 -15.61 -7.05 -5.48
N SER A 278 -15.63 -8.00 -4.54
CA SER A 278 -15.38 -9.42 -4.81
C SER A 278 -16.62 -10.11 -5.38
N GLU A 279 -16.45 -11.04 -6.32
CA GLU A 279 -17.51 -11.97 -6.76
C GLU A 279 -17.66 -13.19 -5.84
N TYR A 280 -16.67 -13.43 -4.97
CA TYR A 280 -16.66 -14.56 -4.02
C TYR A 280 -17.20 -14.19 -2.63
N MET A 281 -17.50 -12.90 -2.40
CA MET A 281 -18.13 -12.41 -1.18
C MET A 281 -19.61 -12.11 -1.40
N ARG A 282 -20.43 -12.32 -0.37
CA ARG A 282 -21.78 -11.79 -0.33
C ARG A 282 -21.74 -10.32 0.02
N GLU A 283 -22.89 -9.66 -0.20
CA GLU A 283 -23.10 -8.31 0.29
C GLU A 283 -22.88 -8.24 1.81
N MET A 284 -21.92 -7.43 2.24
CA MET A 284 -21.66 -7.16 3.65
C MET A 284 -22.80 -6.35 4.25
N LYS A 285 -23.27 -6.74 5.44
CA LYS A 285 -24.38 -6.07 6.11
C LYS A 285 -23.93 -5.62 7.50
N PRO A 286 -24.32 -4.41 7.94
CA PRO A 286 -24.10 -3.99 9.31
C PRO A 286 -24.73 -4.98 10.30
N LEU A 287 -24.08 -5.18 11.43
CA LEU A 287 -24.62 -5.93 12.55
C LEU A 287 -25.81 -5.16 13.16
N PRO A 288 -26.90 -5.86 13.54
CA PRO A 288 -28.00 -5.22 14.23
C PRO A 288 -27.56 -4.71 15.61
N LYS A 289 -28.09 -3.56 16.03
CA LYS A 289 -27.91 -3.04 17.39
C LYS A 289 -28.93 -3.70 18.32
N ARG A 290 -28.52 -4.21 19.50
CA ARG A 290 -29.45 -4.75 20.52
C ARG A 290 -30.00 -3.66 21.44
N ASN A 291 -29.30 -2.54 21.55
CA ASN A 291 -29.72 -1.33 22.25
C ASN A 291 -29.02 -0.11 21.64
N ASP A 292 -29.31 1.09 22.15
CA ASP A 292 -28.74 2.36 21.67
C ASP A 292 -27.46 2.78 22.42
N THR A 293 -26.93 1.94 23.32
CA THR A 293 -25.67 2.24 24.02
C THR A 293 -24.50 2.09 23.05
N PRO A 294 -23.74 3.17 22.75
CA PRO A 294 -22.72 3.15 21.69
C PRO A 294 -21.62 2.11 21.91
N THR A 295 -21.34 1.77 23.17
CA THR A 295 -20.36 0.74 23.53
C THR A 295 -20.91 -0.66 23.22
N LEU A 296 -20.46 -1.23 22.10
CA LEU A 296 -20.77 -2.60 21.64
C LEU A 296 -22.27 -2.89 21.41
N TYR A 297 -23.17 -1.89 21.52
CA TYR A 297 -24.61 -1.98 21.23
C TYR A 297 -25.34 -3.20 21.83
N GLY A 298 -25.01 -3.53 23.09
CA GLY A 298 -25.65 -4.62 23.83
C GLY A 298 -25.07 -6.01 23.59
N TYR A 299 -23.87 -6.09 23.01
CA TYR A 299 -23.09 -7.31 22.91
C TYR A 299 -21.89 -7.30 23.85
N SER A 300 -21.44 -8.49 24.24
CA SER A 300 -20.09 -8.66 24.78
C SER A 300 -19.05 -8.76 23.65
N PHE A 301 -17.80 -8.41 23.96
CA PHE A 301 -16.69 -8.58 23.02
C PHE A 301 -16.52 -10.04 22.54
N LYS A 302 -16.79 -11.01 23.43
CA LYS A 302 -16.75 -12.44 23.12
C LYS A 302 -17.82 -12.86 22.10
N GLU A 303 -19.00 -12.24 22.14
CA GLU A 303 -20.05 -12.47 21.15
C GLU A 303 -19.73 -11.79 19.82
N LEU A 304 -19.20 -10.55 19.85
CA LEU A 304 -18.93 -9.79 18.64
C LEU A 304 -17.73 -10.29 17.84
N GLY A 305 -16.72 -10.86 18.52
CA GLY A 305 -15.50 -11.32 17.86
C GLY A 305 -15.80 -12.29 16.71
N PRO A 306 -16.49 -13.41 16.96
CA PRO A 306 -16.89 -14.34 15.90
C PRO A 306 -17.81 -13.68 14.86
N LEU A 307 -18.81 -12.91 15.28
CA LEU A 307 -19.75 -12.26 14.35
C LEU A 307 -19.04 -11.35 13.35
N THR A 308 -18.08 -10.55 13.82
CA THR A 308 -17.37 -9.58 12.98
C THR A 308 -16.38 -10.27 12.05
N ASN A 309 -15.64 -11.24 12.57
CA ASN A 309 -14.52 -11.86 11.88
C ASN A 309 -14.94 -13.03 10.97
N MET A 310 -16.16 -13.55 11.10
CA MET A 310 -16.72 -14.55 10.19
C MET A 310 -17.38 -13.93 8.97
N GLU A 311 -17.71 -12.63 9.00
CA GLU A 311 -18.12 -11.92 7.79
C GLU A 311 -16.93 -11.70 6.85
N GLY A 312 -17.22 -11.58 5.56
CA GLY A 312 -16.22 -11.15 4.59
C GLY A 312 -15.81 -9.70 4.80
N PHE A 313 -14.61 -9.35 4.35
CA PHE A 313 -14.07 -8.00 4.36
C PHE A 313 -12.89 -7.88 3.40
N TYR A 314 -12.64 -6.66 2.92
CA TYR A 314 -11.46 -6.34 2.13
C TYR A 314 -10.27 -6.01 3.04
N MET A 315 -9.05 -6.30 2.60
CA MET A 315 -7.82 -5.87 3.26
C MET A 315 -6.89 -5.23 2.22
N ASN A 316 -5.65 -5.71 2.13
CA ASN A 316 -4.56 -5.15 1.33
C ASN A 316 -5.06 -4.53 0.04
N TYR A 317 -4.67 -3.28 -0.17
CA TYR A 317 -4.93 -2.59 -1.40
C TYR A 317 -3.63 -1.93 -1.85
N ILE A 318 -3.06 -2.48 -2.92
CA ILE A 318 -1.68 -2.22 -3.33
C ILE A 318 -1.67 -1.83 -4.80
N TYR A 319 -1.06 -0.69 -5.10
CA TYR A 319 -0.77 -0.28 -6.47
C TYR A 319 0.54 -0.94 -6.95
N ASP A 320 0.51 -1.55 -8.14
CA ASP A 320 1.69 -2.06 -8.84
C ASP A 320 2.16 -1.00 -9.87
N PRO A 321 3.24 -0.25 -9.59
CA PRO A 321 3.74 0.78 -10.50
C PRO A 321 4.39 0.21 -11.78
N TYR A 322 4.69 -1.09 -11.82
CA TYR A 322 5.31 -1.73 -12.99
C TYR A 322 4.29 -2.13 -14.04
N LYS A 323 3.04 -2.37 -13.63
CA LYS A 323 1.94 -2.81 -14.51
C LYS A 323 0.79 -1.80 -14.59
N ASP A 324 0.81 -0.76 -13.76
CA ASP A 324 -0.24 0.26 -13.67
C ASP A 324 -1.63 -0.33 -13.33
N VAL A 325 -1.64 -1.19 -12.32
CA VAL A 325 -2.83 -1.92 -11.82
C VAL A 325 -2.90 -1.83 -10.30
N TYR A 326 -4.06 -2.14 -9.73
CA TYR A 326 -4.22 -2.31 -8.30
C TYR A 326 -4.63 -3.74 -7.97
N TYR A 327 -4.06 -4.27 -6.89
CA TYR A 327 -4.45 -5.53 -6.28
C TYR A 327 -5.24 -5.26 -5.00
N ARG A 328 -6.40 -5.90 -4.85
CA ARG A 328 -7.22 -5.84 -3.64
C ARG A 328 -7.45 -7.25 -3.11
N VAL A 329 -7.10 -7.49 -1.85
CA VAL A 329 -7.37 -8.78 -1.20
C VAL A 329 -8.77 -8.75 -0.58
N ALA A 330 -9.58 -9.75 -0.91
CA ALA A 330 -10.90 -9.98 -0.32
C ALA A 330 -10.85 -11.24 0.53
N LEU A 331 -11.19 -11.13 1.81
CA LEU A 331 -11.36 -12.28 2.70
C LEU A 331 -12.84 -12.67 2.69
N HIS A 332 -13.10 -13.93 2.38
CA HIS A 332 -14.47 -14.44 2.24
C HIS A 332 -15.10 -14.69 3.62
N GLU A 333 -16.42 -14.88 3.64
CA GLU A 333 -17.09 -15.33 4.86
C GLU A 333 -16.55 -16.68 5.32
N ARG A 334 -16.49 -16.87 6.64
CA ARG A 334 -16.05 -18.12 7.26
C ARG A 334 -17.23 -18.87 7.88
N THR A 335 -17.23 -20.19 7.70
CA THR A 335 -18.06 -21.07 8.51
C THR A 335 -17.53 -21.11 9.96
N PRO A 336 -18.34 -21.55 10.95
CA PRO A 336 -17.84 -21.75 12.30
C PRO A 336 -16.61 -22.66 12.33
N GLU A 337 -16.62 -23.74 11.54
CA GLU A 337 -15.51 -24.68 11.45
C GLU A 337 -14.22 -24.01 10.93
N GLN A 338 -14.33 -23.16 9.90
CA GLN A 338 -13.20 -22.38 9.40
C GLN A 338 -12.71 -21.34 10.42
N TYR A 339 -13.62 -20.70 11.15
CA TYR A 339 -13.25 -19.74 12.18
C TYR A 339 -12.42 -20.39 13.30
N GLU A 340 -12.80 -21.59 13.73
CA GLU A 340 -12.06 -22.36 14.76
C GLU A 340 -10.65 -22.78 14.29
N LYS A 341 -10.41 -22.92 12.97
CA LYS A 341 -9.06 -23.16 12.42
C LYS A 341 -8.15 -21.93 12.48
N GLY A 342 -8.63 -20.78 12.95
CA GLY A 342 -7.84 -19.55 13.00
C GLY A 342 -7.39 -19.10 11.60
N LYS A 343 -6.08 -18.91 11.42
CA LYS A 343 -5.50 -18.43 10.15
C LYS A 343 -5.61 -19.46 9.01
N SER A 344 -5.56 -20.75 9.33
CA SER A 344 -5.64 -21.82 8.33
C SER A 344 -7.05 -22.02 7.76
N GLY A 345 -8.07 -21.35 8.33
CA GLY A 345 -9.43 -21.36 7.81
C GLY A 345 -9.79 -20.15 6.94
N PHE A 346 -8.83 -19.26 6.65
CA PHE A 346 -9.11 -18.14 5.74
C PHE A 346 -9.23 -18.62 4.29
N ARG A 347 -10.34 -18.22 3.65
CA ARG A 347 -10.48 -18.19 2.19
C ARG A 347 -10.35 -16.75 1.72
N LEU A 348 -9.62 -16.56 0.64
CA LEU A 348 -9.33 -15.23 0.12
C LEU A 348 -9.23 -15.24 -1.40
N SER A 349 -9.52 -14.10 -2.01
CA SER A 349 -9.29 -13.85 -3.43
C SER A 349 -8.48 -12.57 -3.63
N ILE A 350 -7.78 -12.50 -4.77
CA ILE A 350 -7.10 -11.29 -5.24
C ILE A 350 -7.92 -10.72 -6.39
N ILE A 351 -8.50 -9.54 -6.18
CA ILE A 351 -9.10 -8.75 -7.24
C ILE A 351 -7.99 -7.94 -7.89
N VAL A 352 -7.96 -7.88 -9.22
CA VAL A 352 -7.08 -7.00 -9.96
C VAL A 352 -7.89 -6.04 -10.84
N VAL A 353 -7.59 -4.75 -10.72
CA VAL A 353 -8.21 -3.68 -11.51
C VAL A 353 -7.15 -2.84 -12.21
N ASP A 354 -7.49 -2.23 -13.35
CA ASP A 354 -6.59 -1.31 -14.06
C ASP A 354 -6.52 0.07 -13.38
N SER A 355 -5.78 1.01 -13.99
CA SER A 355 -5.68 2.38 -13.49
C SER A 355 -6.98 3.19 -13.57
N ASN A 356 -7.99 2.72 -14.30
CA ASN A 356 -9.36 3.28 -14.32
C ASN A 356 -10.31 2.56 -13.36
N PHE A 357 -9.79 1.64 -12.54
CA PHE A 357 -10.55 0.81 -11.60
C PHE A 357 -11.53 -0.15 -12.27
N GLU A 358 -11.31 -0.49 -13.55
CA GLU A 358 -12.05 -1.54 -14.24
C GLU A 358 -11.50 -2.91 -13.82
N LYS A 359 -12.38 -3.84 -13.44
CA LYS A 359 -11.97 -5.19 -13.02
C LYS A 359 -11.41 -5.97 -14.22
N LEU A 360 -10.16 -6.41 -14.08
CA LEU A 360 -9.47 -7.23 -15.07
C LEU A 360 -9.73 -8.72 -14.80
N ASP A 361 -9.58 -9.15 -13.55
CA ASP A 361 -9.78 -10.53 -13.10
C ASP A 361 -9.96 -10.61 -11.57
N GLU A 362 -10.37 -11.78 -11.07
CA GLU A 362 -10.36 -12.10 -9.65
C GLU A 362 -10.02 -13.59 -9.42
N LEU A 363 -8.91 -13.83 -8.71
CA LEU A 363 -8.41 -15.18 -8.45
C LEU A 363 -8.72 -15.61 -7.01
N GLU A 364 -9.54 -16.64 -6.83
CA GLU A 364 -9.66 -17.34 -5.55
C GLU A 364 -8.42 -18.17 -5.24
N LEU A 365 -7.92 -18.06 -4.01
CA LEU A 365 -6.73 -18.75 -3.53
C LEU A 365 -7.07 -19.94 -2.61
N THR A 366 -6.13 -20.87 -2.51
CA THR A 366 -6.24 -22.05 -1.65
C THR A 366 -6.46 -21.67 -0.18
N GLU A 367 -7.50 -22.25 0.46
CA GLU A 367 -7.82 -22.03 1.88
C GLU A 367 -6.58 -22.27 2.76
N GLY A 368 -6.30 -21.31 3.64
CA GLY A 368 -5.26 -21.40 4.67
C GLY A 368 -3.81 -21.30 4.16
N LEU A 369 -3.56 -21.22 2.85
CA LEU A 369 -2.20 -21.26 2.33
C LEU A 369 -1.42 -19.94 2.50
N TYR A 370 -2.10 -18.80 2.46
CA TYR A 370 -1.47 -17.48 2.35
C TYR A 370 -1.63 -16.62 3.60
N GLU A 371 -0.59 -15.84 3.94
CA GLU A 371 -0.60 -14.78 4.94
C GLU A 371 -0.74 -13.44 4.22
N TYR A 372 -1.97 -12.94 4.16
CA TYR A 372 -2.27 -11.71 3.41
C TYR A 372 -1.55 -10.49 3.99
N GLN A 373 -1.25 -10.44 5.29
CA GLN A 373 -0.60 -9.27 5.90
C GLN A 373 0.85 -9.08 5.45
N THR A 374 1.45 -10.10 4.83
CA THR A 374 2.84 -10.08 4.35
C THR A 374 2.82 -10.18 2.82
N SER A 375 2.82 -9.02 2.17
CA SER A 375 2.77 -8.92 0.71
C SER A 375 3.54 -7.73 0.18
N PHE A 376 3.97 -7.77 -1.07
CA PHE A 376 4.59 -6.63 -1.74
C PHE A 376 4.52 -6.80 -3.26
N VAL A 377 4.87 -5.75 -4.01
CA VAL A 377 4.94 -5.79 -5.47
C VAL A 377 6.39 -5.68 -5.96
N SER A 378 6.68 -6.38 -7.04
CA SER A 378 7.91 -6.23 -7.82
C SER A 378 7.58 -6.22 -9.30
N ARG A 379 8.60 -6.07 -10.16
CA ARG A 379 8.44 -6.19 -11.61
C ARG A 379 7.77 -7.51 -12.02
N GLU A 380 7.97 -8.58 -11.25
CA GLU A 380 7.44 -9.90 -11.52
C GLU A 380 5.94 -10.02 -11.18
N GLY A 381 5.43 -9.22 -10.24
CA GLY A 381 4.02 -9.29 -9.81
C GLY A 381 3.80 -9.06 -8.31
N LEU A 382 2.59 -9.39 -7.87
CA LEU A 382 2.19 -9.40 -6.46
C LEU A 382 2.79 -10.62 -5.78
N HIS A 383 3.49 -10.39 -4.67
CA HIS A 383 4.03 -11.43 -3.82
C HIS A 383 3.12 -11.62 -2.61
N LEU A 384 2.66 -12.84 -2.36
CA LEU A 384 1.95 -13.21 -1.13
C LEU A 384 2.74 -14.28 -0.38
N ALA A 385 3.01 -14.01 0.90
CA ALA A 385 3.70 -14.97 1.74
C ALA A 385 2.86 -16.23 1.94
N ARG A 386 3.51 -17.40 1.92
CA ARG A 386 2.88 -18.63 2.43
C ARG A 386 2.85 -18.59 3.94
N GLN A 387 1.77 -19.10 4.53
CA GLN A 387 1.69 -19.30 5.98
C GLN A 387 2.83 -20.21 6.46
N ILE A 388 3.34 -19.92 7.65
CA ILE A 388 4.50 -20.62 8.22
C ILE A 388 4.30 -22.13 8.33
N ASP A 389 3.08 -22.57 8.68
CA ASP A 389 2.73 -23.99 8.79
C ASP A 389 2.80 -24.75 7.45
N TYR A 390 2.90 -24.02 6.33
CA TYR A 390 3.03 -24.56 4.98
C TYR A 390 4.44 -24.36 4.40
N GLN A 391 5.37 -23.82 5.20
CA GLN A 391 6.77 -23.65 4.80
C GLN A 391 7.56 -24.94 5.12
N PRO A 392 8.44 -25.37 4.21
CA PRO A 392 9.26 -26.57 4.43
C PRO A 392 10.39 -26.33 5.44
N ASP A 393 10.76 -25.08 5.67
CA ASP A 393 11.94 -24.65 6.44
C ASP A 393 11.64 -23.30 7.11
N GLU A 394 11.85 -23.21 8.42
CA GLU A 394 11.60 -21.99 9.21
C GLU A 394 12.66 -20.89 8.93
N ASP A 395 13.80 -21.25 8.34
CA ASP A 395 14.84 -20.31 7.91
C ASP A 395 14.55 -19.69 6.53
N GLN A 396 13.33 -19.84 6.01
CA GLN A 396 12.93 -19.34 4.70
C GLN A 396 11.64 -18.55 4.78
N LEU A 397 11.61 -17.39 4.14
CA LEU A 397 10.37 -16.67 3.84
C LEU A 397 10.00 -16.90 2.38
N VAL A 398 8.95 -17.69 2.16
CA VAL A 398 8.50 -18.11 0.83
C VAL A 398 7.27 -17.32 0.39
N PHE A 399 7.33 -16.77 -0.81
CA PHE A 399 6.24 -16.07 -1.48
C PHE A 399 5.87 -16.78 -2.77
N ASP A 400 4.57 -16.87 -3.05
CA ASP A 400 4.11 -17.09 -4.42
C ASP A 400 3.99 -15.75 -5.14
N VAL A 401 4.35 -15.75 -6.42
CA VAL A 401 4.31 -14.56 -7.28
C VAL A 401 3.13 -14.67 -8.22
N PHE A 402 2.23 -13.69 -8.18
CA PHE A 402 1.04 -13.60 -9.01
C PHE A 402 1.23 -12.53 -10.09
N GLY A 403 1.12 -12.96 -11.35
CA GLY A 403 1.30 -12.12 -12.53
C GLY A 403 0.03 -12.07 -13.38
N ILE A 404 -0.11 -11.00 -14.15
CA ILE A 404 -1.25 -10.81 -15.07
C ILE A 404 -0.80 -11.18 -16.48
N LYS A 405 -1.58 -12.01 -17.16
CA LYS A 405 -1.38 -12.37 -18.57
C LYS A 405 -2.60 -12.02 -19.40
N TYR A 406 -2.39 -11.76 -20.68
CA TYR A 406 -3.49 -11.63 -21.65
C TYR A 406 -4.01 -13.03 -21.99
N LYS A 407 -5.33 -13.20 -22.06
CA LYS A 407 -5.95 -14.42 -22.55
C LYS A 407 -5.85 -14.43 -24.07
N ASP A 408 -4.90 -15.19 -24.60
CA ASP A 408 -4.86 -15.52 -26.02
C ASP A 408 -6.11 -16.35 -26.35
N TYR A 409 -7.14 -15.70 -26.89
CA TYR A 409 -8.24 -16.40 -27.55
C TYR A 409 -7.68 -17.05 -28.82
N HIS A 410 -7.12 -18.24 -28.70
CA HIS A 410 -7.03 -19.15 -29.83
C HIS A 410 -8.46 -19.50 -30.23
N GLN A 411 -8.94 -18.86 -31.30
CA GLN A 411 -10.13 -19.31 -32.00
C GLN A 411 -9.89 -20.77 -32.43
N PRO A 412 -10.83 -21.69 -32.14
CA PRO A 412 -10.71 -23.09 -32.54
C PRO A 412 -10.68 -23.29 -34.05
#